data_AF-E5WZY3-F1
#
_entry.id   AF-E5WZY3-F1
#
_cell.length_a   1.000
_cell.length_b   1.000
_cell.length_c   1.000
_cell.angle_alpha   90.00
_cell.angle_beta   90.00
_cell.angle_gamma   90.00
#
_symmetry.space_group_name_H-M   'P 1'
#
loop_
_entity.id
_entity.type
_entity.pdbx_description
1 polymer ?
#
loop_
_entity_poly.entity_id
_entity_poly.type
_entity_poly.pdbx_seq_one_letter_code
_entity_poly.pdbx_strand_id
1 'polypeptide(L)' 'MKQNFAPNAELGELLALLQETVQVCGKHLTDRVICQCTGMSSKTYTALKGAPFQTSCRTIQ' A
#
# COMPACT_ATOMS: atom_id res chain seq x y z
N MET A 1 -18.55 6.89 16.97
CA MET A 1 -17.52 7.28 15.98
C MET A 1 -17.61 6.32 14.81
N LYS A 2 -17.84 6.81 13.58
CA LYS A 2 -17.69 5.97 12.37
C LYS A 2 -16.19 5.73 12.20
N GLN A 3 -15.73 4.51 12.48
CA GLN A 3 -14.40 4.07 12.04
C GLN A 3 -14.44 4.08 10.52
N ASN A 4 -13.86 5.10 9.91
CA ASN A 4 -13.67 5.16 8.48
C ASN A 4 -12.53 4.19 8.15
N PHE A 5 -12.86 2.91 8.00
CA PHE A 5 -11.97 1.93 7.41
C PHE A 5 -11.61 2.43 6.00
N ALA A 6 -10.35 2.83 5.80
CA ALA A 6 -9.87 3.10 4.46
C ALA A 6 -9.90 1.76 3.70
N PRO A 7 -10.73 1.61 2.66
CA PRO A 7 -10.85 0.34 1.96
C PRO A 7 -9.48 -0.06 1.40
N ASN A 8 -9.09 -1.31 1.64
CA ASN A 8 -7.84 -1.91 1.15
C ASN A 8 -6.55 -1.32 1.73
N ALA A 9 -6.56 -0.80 2.96
CA ALA A 9 -5.36 -0.29 3.63
C ALA A 9 -4.24 -1.35 3.73
N GLU A 10 -4.57 -2.62 4.01
CA GLU A 10 -3.61 -3.74 4.03
C GLU A 10 -2.91 -3.95 2.68
N LEU A 11 -3.63 -3.74 1.58
CA LEU A 11 -3.06 -3.80 0.23
C LEU A 11 -2.06 -2.65 0.02
N GLY A 12 -2.37 -1.45 0.52
CA GLY A 12 -1.47 -0.30 0.49
C GLY A 12 -0.14 -0.57 1.18
N GLU A 13 -0.19 -1.12 2.41
CA GLU A 13 1.01 -1.50 3.16
C GLU A 13 1.80 -2.61 2.47
N LEU A 14 1.13 -3.64 1.96
CA LEU A 14 1.77 -4.73 1.24
C LEU A 14 2.53 -4.20 0.01
N LEU A 15 1.92 -3.29 -0.75
CA LEU A 15 2.54 -2.68 -1.92
C LEU A 15 3.75 -1.82 -1.55
N ALA A 16 3.69 -1.07 -0.44
CA ALA A 16 4.82 -0.30 0.07
C ALA A 16 5.97 -1.23 0.49
N LEU A 17 5.66 -2.27 1.26
CA LEU A 17 6.64 -3.24 1.74
C LEU A 17 7.32 -3.97 0.58
N LEU A 18 6.55 -4.41 -0.43
CA LEU A 18 7.12 -5.04 -1.64
C LEU A 18 8.10 -4.11 -2.35
N GLN A 19 7.79 -2.83 -2.45
CA GLN A 19 8.65 -1.85 -3.10
C GLN A 19 9.96 -1.62 -2.31
N GLU A 20 9.88 -1.63 -0.98
CA GLU A 20 11.04 -1.44 -0.10
C GLU A 20 11.91 -2.70 0.02
N THR A 21 11.33 -3.90 -0.10
CA THR A 21 12.04 -5.16 0.18
C THR A 21 12.50 -5.89 -1.07
N VAL A 22 11.75 -5.81 -2.18
CA VAL A 22 12.05 -6.56 -3.39
C VAL A 22 12.87 -5.71 -4.35
N GLN A 23 14.06 -6.21 -4.69
CA GLN A 23 14.89 -5.66 -5.74
C GLN A 23 14.99 -6.63 -6.92
N VAL A 24 14.80 -6.11 -8.13
CA VAL A 24 15.01 -6.85 -9.39
C VAL A 24 16.24 -6.26 -10.06
N CYS A 25 17.25 -7.10 -10.32
CA CYS A 25 18.55 -6.66 -10.86
C CYS A 25 19.19 -5.51 -10.04
N GLY A 26 19.05 -5.55 -8.70
CA GLY A 26 19.60 -4.55 -7.78
C GLY A 26 18.85 -3.20 -7.77
N LYS A 27 17.65 -3.14 -8.35
CA LYS A 27 16.81 -1.93 -8.35
C LYS A 27 15.46 -2.22 -7.72
N HIS A 28 15.00 -1.28 -6.89
CA HIS A 28 13.64 -1.33 -6.35
C HIS A 28 12.62 -1.13 -7.46
N LEU A 29 11.43 -1.70 -7.25
CA LEU A 29 10.30 -1.46 -8.13
C LEU A 29 9.92 0.03 -8.09
N THR A 30 9.57 0.58 -9.25
CA THR A 30 9.04 1.95 -9.32
C THR A 30 7.52 1.90 -9.34
N ASP A 31 6.89 2.99 -8.89
CA ASP A 31 5.43 3.15 -8.93
C ASP A 31 4.89 2.88 -10.34
N ARG A 32 5.62 3.31 -11.38
CA ARG A 32 5.28 3.07 -12.79
C ARG A 32 5.23 1.57 -13.12
N VAL A 33 6.24 0.81 -12.71
CA VAL A 33 6.30 -0.64 -12.96
C VAL A 33 5.17 -1.35 -12.21
N ILE A 34 4.93 -0.97 -10.95
CA ILE A 34 3.84 -1.56 -10.16
C ILE A 34 2.48 -1.25 -10.80
N CYS A 35 2.23 -0.01 -11.20
CA CYS A 35 1.00 0.37 -11.90
C CYS A 35 0.80 -0.42 -13.21
N GLN A 36 1.86 -0.60 -14.00
CA GLN A 36 1.82 -1.38 -15.24
C GLN A 36 1.49 -2.86 -14.96
N CYS A 37 2.15 -3.49 -13.99
CA CYS A 37 1.93 -4.91 -13.67
C CYS A 37 0.57 -5.20 -13.05
N THR A 38 0.03 -4.25 -12.29
CA THR A 38 -1.26 -4.40 -11.59
C THR A 38 -2.45 -3.89 -12.41
N GLY A 39 -2.21 -3.22 -13.53
CA GLY A 39 -3.26 -2.55 -14.31
C GLY A 39 -3.88 -1.34 -13.60
N MET A 40 -3.27 -0.85 -12.53
CA MET A 40 -3.79 0.29 -11.77
C MET A 40 -3.37 1.63 -12.38
N SER A 41 -4.26 2.62 -12.26
CA SER A 41 -3.88 4.00 -12.52
C SER A 41 -2.95 4.52 -11.43
N SER A 42 -2.07 5.46 -11.77
CA SER A 42 -1.20 6.12 -10.77
C SER A 42 -2.00 6.75 -9.64
N LYS A 43 -3.17 7.34 -9.94
CA LYS A 43 -4.05 7.95 -8.93
C LYS A 43 -4.57 6.93 -7.93
N THR A 44 -4.99 5.76 -8.42
CA THR A 44 -5.47 4.65 -7.58
C THR A 44 -4.35 4.12 -6.71
N TYR A 45 -3.17 3.91 -7.28
CA TYR A 45 -2.00 3.42 -6.56
C TYR A 45 -1.56 4.37 -5.43
N THR A 46 -1.46 5.68 -5.70
CA THR A 46 -1.10 6.67 -4.68
C THR A 46 -2.14 6.74 -3.56
N ALA A 47 -3.43 6.63 -3.88
CA ALA A 47 -4.50 6.59 -2.88
C ALA A 47 -4.41 5.36 -1.97
N LEU A 48 -3.99 4.21 -2.50
CA LEU A 48 -3.79 2.98 -1.72
C LEU A 48 -2.54 3.07 -0.84
N LYS A 49 -1.40 3.48 -1.41
CA LYS A 49 -0.12 3.55 -0.68
C LYS A 49 -0.14 4.59 0.45
N GLY A 50 -0.86 5.70 0.25
CA GLY A 50 -1.01 6.75 1.26
C GLY A 50 -2.16 6.54 2.24
N ALA A 51 -2.92 5.44 2.12
CA ALA A 51 -4.01 5.15 3.03
C ALA A 51 -3.43 4.79 4.42
N PRO A 52 -3.71 5.56 5.48
CA PRO A 52 -3.23 5.22 6.81
C PRO A 52 -3.91 3.92 7.26
N PHE A 53 -3.13 2.88 7.51
CA PHE A 53 -3.59 1.72 8.26
C PHE A 53 -3.81 2.17 9.71
N GLN A 54 -5.05 2.46 10.07
CA GLN A 54 -5.41 2.49 11.48
C GLN A 54 -5.55 1.04 11.91
N THR A 55 -4.45 0.44 12.39
CA THR A 55 -4.58 -0.66 13.33
C THR A 55 -5.50 -0.17 14.43
N SER A 56 -6.71 -0.73 14.49
CA SER A 56 -7.47 -0.78 15.72
C SER A 56 -6.69 -1.69 16.67
N CYS A 57 -5.53 -1.24 17.15
CA CYS A 57 -4.96 -1.72 18.38
C CYS A 57 -5.92 -1.27 19.48
N ARG A 58 -7.02 -2.02 19.65
CA ARG A 58 -7.55 -2.19 20.99
C ARG A 58 -6.44 -2.90 21.73
N THR A 59 -5.61 -2.13 22.42
CA THR A 59 -4.86 -2.61 23.56
C THR A 59 -5.86 -3.40 24.40
N ILE A 60 -5.70 -4.72 24.43
CA ILE A 60 -6.41 -5.55 25.40
C ILE A 60 -5.82 -5.14 26.75
N GLN A 61 -6.51 -4.24 27.44
CA GLN A 61 -6.32 -4.00 28.87
C GLN A 61 -7.03 -5.09 29.66
#